data_AF-A0A7H4N1G4-F1
#
_entry.id   AF-A0A7H4N1G4-F1
#
_cell.length_a   1.000
_cell.length_b   1.000
_cell.length_c   1.000
_cell.angle_alpha   90.00
_cell.angle_beta   90.00
_cell.angle_gamma   90.00
#
_symmetry.space_group_name_H-M   'P 1'
#
loop_
_entity.id
_entity.type
_entity.pdbx_description
1 polymer ?
#
loop_
_entity_poly.entity_id
_entity_poly.type
_entity_poly.pdbx_seq_one_letter_code
_entity_poly.pdbx_strand_id
1 'polypeptide(L)'
;MLDIQSTGDEVINDKAEVLMFYAARVQLVETVIKPALARGQWVIGDRHDLSTQAYQGGGRGIDQTMLATLRDAVLGDFRPHLTLYLDVTPEVGLKRAAPAANLTELSRSRWISLIELARATLNWRRRIPPSAPLTPPSRWRPSSATSVRW
;
A
#
# COMPACT_ATOMS: atom_id res chain seq x y z
N MET A 1 -9.90 -2.83 -5.54
CA MET A 1 -10.80 -1.72 -5.17
C MET A 1 -10.15 -1.01 -3.99
N LEU A 2 -9.89 0.30 -4.07
CA LEU A 2 -9.19 1.07 -3.01
C LEU A 2 -10.15 1.89 -2.13
N ASP A 3 -11.45 1.82 -2.42
CA ASP A 3 -12.46 2.51 -1.64
C ASP A 3 -13.20 1.49 -0.77
N ILE A 4 -13.24 1.79 0.53
CA ILE A 4 -14.14 1.11 1.45
C ILE A 4 -15.55 1.46 0.99
N GLN A 5 -16.36 0.44 0.74
CA GLN A 5 -17.75 0.67 0.32
C GLN A 5 -18.54 1.15 1.53
N SER A 6 -19.19 2.29 1.35
CA SER A 6 -20.17 2.78 2.30
C SER A 6 -21.53 2.12 2.06
N THR A 7 -22.39 2.14 3.08
CA THR A 7 -23.79 1.72 2.95
C THR A 7 -24.69 2.95 2.87
N GLY A 8 -25.52 3.04 1.82
CA GLY A 8 -26.40 4.18 1.60
C GLY A 8 -25.63 5.44 1.20
N ASP A 9 -26.06 6.60 1.71
CA ASP A 9 -25.49 7.92 1.38
C ASP A 9 -24.36 8.35 2.34
N GLU A 10 -23.91 7.46 3.24
CA GLU A 10 -22.85 7.78 4.19
C GLU A 10 -21.52 8.02 3.46
N VAL A 11 -20.81 9.09 3.80
CA VAL A 11 -19.48 9.38 3.26
C VAL A 11 -18.45 9.01 4.31
N ILE A 12 -17.59 8.04 3.97
CA ILE A 12 -16.52 7.60 4.87
C ILE A 12 -15.50 8.71 5.01
N ASN A 13 -15.21 9.11 6.25
CA ASN A 13 -14.16 10.07 6.54
C ASN A 13 -12.78 9.50 6.18
N ASP A 14 -11.92 10.31 5.57
CA ASP A 14 -10.56 9.91 5.17
C ASP A 14 -9.73 9.31 6.32
N LYS A 15 -9.86 9.85 7.54
CA LYS A 15 -9.18 9.30 8.73
C LYS A 15 -9.75 7.96 9.14
N ALA A 16 -11.07 7.77 9.04
CA ALA A 16 -11.71 6.48 9.31
C ALA A 16 -11.23 5.43 8.30
N GLU A 17 -11.10 5.80 7.02
CA GLU A 17 -10.54 4.93 5.97
C GLU A 17 -9.11 4.50 6.30
N VAL A 18 -8.24 5.43 6.70
CA VAL A 18 -6.87 5.12 7.16
C VAL A 18 -6.88 4.12 8.33
N LEU A 19 -7.70 4.36 9.33
CA LEU A 19 -7.76 3.52 10.53
C LEU A 19 -8.23 2.10 10.17
N MET A 20 -9.22 1.96 9.29
CA MET A 20 -9.67 0.67 8.78
C MET A 20 -8.57 -0.06 8.01
N PHE A 21 -7.80 0.64 7.16
CA PHE A 21 -6.65 0.04 6.48
C PHE A 21 -5.57 -0.45 7.45
N TYR A 22 -5.27 0.32 8.50
CA TYR A 22 -4.29 -0.10 9.51
C TYR A 22 -4.81 -1.25 10.38
N ALA A 23 -6.09 -1.26 10.72
CA ALA A 23 -6.73 -2.37 11.45
C ALA A 23 -6.63 -3.68 10.65
N ALA A 24 -6.96 -3.66 9.36
CA ALA A 24 -6.79 -4.82 8.49
C ALA A 24 -5.31 -5.25 8.36
N ARG A 25 -4.40 -4.28 8.26
CA ARG A 25 -2.97 -4.55 8.07
C ARG A 25 -2.33 -5.19 9.30
N VAL A 26 -2.60 -4.70 10.51
CA VAL A 26 -2.03 -5.29 11.72
C VAL A 26 -2.53 -6.71 11.93
N GLN A 27 -3.82 -6.94 11.68
CA GLN A 27 -4.40 -8.28 11.74
C GLN A 27 -3.65 -9.23 10.81
N LEU A 28 -3.46 -8.84 9.54
CA LEU A 28 -2.73 -9.67 8.56
C LEU A 28 -1.26 -9.87 8.93
N VAL A 29 -0.59 -8.82 9.41
CA VAL A 29 0.83 -8.88 9.78
C VAL A 29 1.05 -9.85 10.94
N GLU A 30 0.25 -9.73 12.00
CA GLU A 30 0.42 -10.55 13.21
C GLU A 30 -0.04 -12.00 13.02
N THR A 31 -1.11 -12.23 12.26
CA THR A 31 -1.70 -13.58 12.17
C THR A 31 -1.21 -14.40 10.99
N VAL A 32 -0.68 -13.76 9.93
CA VAL A 32 -0.25 -14.46 8.72
C VAL A 32 1.21 -14.20 8.40
N ILE A 33 1.61 -12.93 8.27
CA ILE A 33 2.92 -12.59 7.71
C ILE A 33 4.05 -12.94 8.68
N LYS A 34 4.02 -12.43 9.91
CA LYS A 34 5.03 -12.74 10.92
C LYS A 34 5.12 -14.25 11.20
N PRO A 35 4.02 -14.99 11.38
CA PRO A 35 4.08 -16.44 11.54
C PRO A 35 4.70 -17.18 10.33
N ALA A 36 4.41 -16.76 9.10
CA ALA A 36 5.01 -17.38 7.90
C ALA A 36 6.52 -17.11 7.83
N LEU A 37 6.94 -15.87 8.09
CA LEU A 37 8.35 -15.50 8.14
C LEU A 37 9.10 -16.25 9.25
N ALA A 38 8.49 -16.45 10.42
CA ALA A 38 9.06 -17.23 11.52
C ALA A 38 9.30 -18.71 11.14
N ARG A 39 8.51 -19.26 10.22
CA ARG A 39 8.70 -20.60 9.63
C ARG A 39 9.72 -20.62 8.48
N GLY A 40 10.37 -19.50 8.17
CA GLY A 40 11.33 -19.39 7.08
C GLY A 40 10.69 -19.31 5.69
N GLN A 41 9.38 -19.06 5.59
CA GLN A 41 8.67 -18.95 4.32
C GLN A 41 8.82 -17.53 3.75
N TRP A 42 8.82 -17.42 2.42
CA TRP A 42 8.69 -16.13 1.76
C TRP A 42 7.23 -15.71 1.72
N VAL A 43 7.00 -14.41 1.88
CA VAL A 43 5.68 -13.78 1.75
C VAL A 43 5.75 -12.75 0.64
N ILE A 44 4.90 -12.92 -0.37
CA ILE A 44 4.70 -11.94 -1.44
C ILE A 44 3.35 -11.28 -1.18
N GLY A 45 3.37 -10.01 -0.80
CA GLY A 45 2.16 -9.21 -0.61
C GLY A 45 1.83 -8.39 -1.85
N ASP A 46 0.58 -8.44 -2.30
CA ASP A 46 0.03 -7.41 -3.18
C ASP A 46 -0.36 -6.21 -2.30
N ARG A 47 0.45 -5.15 -2.38
CA ARG A 47 0.39 -3.93 -1.53
C ARG A 47 0.78 -4.15 -0.07
N HIS A 48 1.11 -3.04 0.57
CA HIS A 48 1.38 -2.92 2.00
C HIS A 48 1.27 -1.43 2.40
N ASP A 49 1.92 -1.03 3.50
CA ASP A 49 1.92 0.34 4.04
C ASP A 49 2.22 1.45 3.01
N LEU A 50 3.09 1.17 2.03
CA LEU A 50 3.41 2.13 0.97
C LEU A 50 2.16 2.57 0.16
N SER A 51 1.14 1.72 0.05
CA SER A 51 -0.14 2.10 -0.55
C SER A 51 -0.90 3.11 0.30
N THR A 52 -0.92 2.97 1.63
CA THR A 52 -1.59 3.96 2.50
C THR A 52 -0.91 5.32 2.41
N GLN A 53 0.42 5.35 2.40
CA GLN A 53 1.16 6.60 2.24
C GLN A 53 0.87 7.29 0.91
N ALA A 54 0.75 6.51 -0.18
CA ALA A 54 0.47 7.06 -1.50
C ALA A 54 -0.98 7.56 -1.61
N TYR A 55 -1.97 6.70 -1.36
CA TYR A 55 -3.37 7.02 -1.63
C TYR A 55 -3.97 7.94 -0.58
N GLN A 56 -3.74 7.69 0.71
CA GLN A 56 -4.30 8.52 1.77
C GLN A 56 -3.42 9.76 2.00
N GLY A 57 -2.10 9.61 1.96
CA GLY A 57 -1.19 10.75 2.12
C GLY A 57 -1.18 11.68 0.90
N GLY A 58 -0.80 11.15 -0.25
CA GLY A 58 -0.78 11.91 -1.50
C GLY A 58 -2.18 12.17 -2.06
N GLY A 59 -2.93 11.10 -2.32
CA GLY A 59 -4.22 11.17 -3.01
C GLY A 59 -5.34 11.90 -2.24
N ARG A 60 -5.41 11.73 -0.91
CA ARG A 60 -6.42 12.37 -0.03
C ARG A 60 -5.82 13.53 0.80
N GLY A 61 -4.52 13.81 0.67
CA GLY A 61 -3.88 14.94 1.36
C GLY A 61 -3.73 14.78 2.88
N ILE A 62 -3.79 13.55 3.40
CA ILE A 62 -3.58 13.31 4.84
C ILE A 62 -2.12 13.60 5.20
N ASP A 63 -1.94 14.27 6.34
CA ASP A 63 -0.61 14.62 6.86
C ASP A 63 0.32 13.40 6.97
N GLN A 64 1.53 13.54 6.42
CA GLN A 64 2.53 12.47 6.38
C GLN A 64 3.05 12.13 7.77
N THR A 65 3.10 13.10 8.69
CA THR A 65 3.54 12.86 10.07
C THR A 65 2.53 11.98 10.79
N MET A 66 1.23 12.29 10.68
CA MET A 66 0.14 11.46 11.19
C MET A 66 0.21 10.02 10.66
N LEU A 67 0.42 9.85 9.35
CA LEU A 67 0.54 8.52 8.75
C LEU A 67 1.77 7.76 9.24
N ALA A 68 2.91 8.44 9.42
CA ALA A 68 4.12 7.85 9.99
C ALA A 68 3.91 7.44 11.45
N THR A 69 3.28 8.29 12.26
CA THR A 69 2.94 7.99 13.66
C THR A 69 2.02 6.78 13.76
N LEU A 70 0.97 6.71 12.93
CA LEU A 70 0.07 5.55 12.91
C LEU A 70 0.79 4.27 12.47
N ARG A 71 1.62 4.34 11.42
CA ARG A 71 2.44 3.22 10.98
C ARG A 71 3.29 2.67 12.12
N ASP A 72 3.99 3.56 12.81
CA ASP A 72 4.94 3.17 13.87
C ASP A 72 4.19 2.64 15.10
N ALA A 73 3.04 3.22 15.44
CA ALA A 73 2.19 2.72 16.51
C ALA A 73 1.60 1.32 16.22
N VAL A 74 1.21 1.07 14.96
CA VAL A 74 0.48 -0.14 14.57
C VAL A 74 1.41 -1.28 14.15
N LEU A 75 2.50 -0.98 13.45
CA LEU A 75 3.42 -1.97 12.88
C LEU A 75 4.77 -2.03 13.61
N GLY A 76 5.07 -1.06 14.48
CA GLY A 76 6.39 -0.91 15.08
C GLY A 76 7.47 -0.80 14.00
N ASP A 77 8.54 -1.57 14.16
CA ASP A 77 9.65 -1.65 13.21
C ASP A 77 9.41 -2.60 12.04
N PHE A 78 8.26 -3.28 11.97
CA PHE A 78 7.98 -4.23 10.90
C PHE A 78 7.91 -3.51 9.54
N ARG A 79 8.81 -3.87 8.62
CA ARG A 79 8.85 -3.35 7.25
C ARG A 79 9.11 -4.48 6.25
N PRO A 80 8.58 -4.40 5.02
CA PRO A 80 8.98 -5.31 3.95
C PRO A 80 10.49 -5.18 3.66
N HIS A 81 11.16 -6.32 3.49
CA HIS A 81 12.58 -6.35 3.10
C HIS A 81 12.82 -5.79 1.70
N LEU A 82 11.85 -5.96 0.80
CA LEU A 82 11.87 -5.45 -0.57
C LEU A 82 10.47 -4.97 -0.93
N THR A 83 10.39 -3.83 -1.62
CA THR A 83 9.15 -3.33 -2.22
C THR A 83 9.41 -3.03 -3.68
N LEU A 84 8.68 -3.71 -4.57
CA LEU A 84 8.71 -3.44 -6.01
C LEU A 84 7.63 -2.41 -6.35
N TYR A 85 8.04 -1.17 -6.61
CA TYR A 85 7.12 -0.13 -7.07
C TYR A 85 7.11 -0.08 -8.61
N LEU A 86 6.04 -0.63 -9.18
CA LEU A 86 5.78 -0.65 -10.61
C LEU A 86 5.17 0.69 -11.04
N ASP A 87 6.04 1.62 -11.45
CA ASP A 87 5.62 2.96 -11.85
C ASP A 87 4.98 2.96 -13.24
N VAL A 88 3.84 3.65 -13.37
CA VAL A 88 3.07 3.79 -14.60
C VAL A 88 2.30 5.11 -14.58
N THR A 89 2.06 5.70 -15.75
CA THR A 89 1.22 6.90 -15.81
C THR A 89 -0.24 6.55 -15.47
N PRO A 90 -0.99 7.48 -14.84
CA PRO A 90 -2.40 7.26 -14.51
C PRO A 90 -3.23 6.82 -15.72
N GLU A 91 -2.99 7.39 -16.90
CA GLU A 91 -3.74 7.12 -18.12
C GLU A 91 -3.55 5.67 -18.58
N VAL A 92 -2.30 5.18 -18.56
CA VAL A 92 -1.98 3.80 -18.93
C VAL A 92 -2.52 2.83 -17.89
N GLY A 93 -2.36 3.13 -16.60
CA GLY A 93 -2.91 2.32 -15.51
C GLY A 93 -4.43 2.21 -15.59
N LEU A 94 -5.11 3.33 -15.82
CA LEU A 94 -6.55 3.38 -15.97
C LEU A 94 -7.01 2.64 -17.23
N LYS A 95 -6.33 2.78 -18.38
CA LYS A 95 -6.66 2.02 -19.60
C LYS A 95 -6.62 0.50 -19.38
N ARG A 96 -5.70 0.02 -18.53
CA ARG A 96 -5.60 -1.40 -18.15
C ARG A 96 -6.68 -1.85 -17.17
N ALA A 97 -7.12 -0.95 -16.28
CA ALA A 97 -8.20 -1.21 -15.32
C ALA A 97 -9.61 -1.02 -15.91
N ALA A 98 -9.75 -0.19 -16.96
CA ALA A 98 -11.00 0.26 -17.56
C ALA A 98 -11.92 -0.86 -18.11
N PRO A 99 -11.44 -2.03 -18.61
CA PRO A 99 -12.34 -3.12 -18.96
C PRO A 99 -13.22 -3.59 -17.78
N ALA A 100 -12.88 -3.26 -16.55
CA ALA A 100 -13.62 -3.61 -15.33
C ALA A 100 -14.43 -2.45 -14.72
N ALA A 101 -14.39 -1.22 -15.26
CA ALA A 101 -14.96 -0.06 -14.58
C ALA A 101 -15.75 0.86 -15.53
N ASN A 102 -17.09 0.86 -15.41
CA ASN A 102 -17.99 1.82 -16.06
C ASN A 102 -17.88 3.21 -15.40
N LEU A 103 -16.74 3.89 -15.57
CA LEU A 103 -16.50 5.22 -15.00
C LEU A 103 -16.99 6.33 -15.94
N THR A 104 -17.68 7.32 -15.38
CA THR A 104 -17.98 8.58 -16.07
C THR A 104 -16.70 9.39 -16.32
N GLU A 105 -16.74 10.34 -17.26
CA GLU A 105 -15.59 11.22 -17.54
C GLU A 105 -15.16 12.06 -16.32
N LEU A 106 -16.12 12.57 -15.54
CA LEU A 106 -15.83 13.30 -14.30
C LEU A 106 -15.15 12.40 -13.26
N SER A 107 -15.65 11.16 -13.07
CA SER A 107 -15.01 10.19 -12.19
C SER A 107 -13.61 9.88 -12.69
N ARG A 108 -13.44 9.69 -14.00
CA ARG A 108 -12.15 9.42 -14.66
C ARG A 108 -11.10 10.48 -14.31
N SER A 109 -11.44 11.76 -14.47
CA SER A 109 -10.53 12.87 -14.20
C SER A 109 -10.14 12.95 -12.73
N ARG A 110 -11.10 12.75 -11.80
CA ARG A 110 -10.81 12.69 -10.36
C ARG A 110 -9.87 11.54 -10.00
N TRP A 111 -10.09 10.37 -10.59
CA TRP A 111 -9.21 9.21 -10.42
C TRP A 111 -7.79 9.45 -10.92
N ILE A 112 -7.64 10.11 -12.07
CA ILE A 112 -6.32 10.49 -12.60
C ILE A 112 -5.60 11.40 -11.61
N SER A 113 -6.22 12.50 -11.18
CA SER A 113 -5.59 13.43 -10.23
C SER A 113 -5.20 12.77 -8.90
N LEU A 114 -6.05 11.89 -8.38
CA LEU A 114 -5.74 11.14 -7.16
C LEU A 114 -4.51 10.24 -7.33
N ILE A 115 -4.40 9.54 -8.47
CA ILE A 115 -3.24 8.69 -8.78
C ILE A 115 -1.98 9.55 -8.99
N GLU A 116 -2.09 10.72 -9.62
CA GLU A 116 -0.95 11.63 -9.81
C GLU A 116 -0.34 12.07 -8.48
N LEU A 117 -1.17 12.50 -7.53
CA LEU A 117 -0.72 12.92 -6.20
C LEU A 117 -0.12 11.75 -5.39
N ALA A 118 -0.76 10.58 -5.48
CA ALA A 118 -0.24 9.35 -4.89
C ALA A 118 1.15 8.99 -5.46
N ARG A 119 1.31 9.09 -6.78
CA ARG A 119 2.56 8.83 -7.50
C ARG A 119 3.65 9.84 -7.13
N ALA A 120 3.31 11.12 -7.01
CA ALA A 120 4.24 12.18 -6.60
C ALA A 120 4.84 11.90 -5.21
N THR A 121 4.02 11.45 -4.27
CA THR A 121 4.45 11.07 -2.91
C THR A 121 5.49 9.95 -2.93
N LEU A 122 5.29 8.93 -3.79
CA LEU A 122 6.22 7.81 -3.93
C LEU A 122 7.52 8.19 -4.63
N ASN A 123 7.44 9.06 -5.64
CA ASN A 123 8.61 9.55 -6.38
C ASN A 123 9.52 10.41 -5.50
N TRP A 124 8.96 11.19 -4.56
CA TRP A 124 9.76 11.88 -3.56
C TRP A 124 10.54 10.88 -2.69
N ARG A 125 9.87 9.82 -2.22
CA ARG A 125 10.49 8.79 -1.36
C ARG A 125 11.62 8.02 -2.05
N ARG A 126 11.56 7.83 -3.38
CA ARG A 126 12.67 7.22 -4.16
C ARG A 126 13.99 7.99 -4.07
N ARG A 127 13.95 9.30 -3.78
CA ARG A 127 15.14 10.15 -3.70
C ARG A 127 15.87 10.02 -2.35
N ILE A 128 15.27 9.34 -1.38
CA ILE A 128 15.89 9.06 -0.09
C ILE A 128 16.71 7.77 -0.21
N PRO A 129 18.04 7.81 -0.01
CA PRO A 129 18.86 6.61 -0.05
C PRO A 129 18.42 5.62 1.04
N PRO A 130 18.43 4.30 0.77
CA PRO A 130 18.11 3.30 1.78
C PRO A 130 19.07 3.42 2.97
N SER A 131 18.56 3.29 4.19
CA SER A 131 19.33 3.42 5.43
C SER A 131 20.32 2.26 5.66
N ALA A 132 20.27 1.19 4.86
CA ALA A 132 21.21 0.08 4.88
C ALA A 132 21.32 -0.60 3.50
N PRO A 133 22.48 -1.15 3.13
CA PRO A 133 22.61 -1.97 1.92
C PRO A 133 21.72 -3.21 2.03
N LEU A 134 21.02 -3.52 0.94
CA LEU A 134 20.27 -4.77 0.76
C LEU A 134 21.27 -5.92 0.57
N THR A 135 21.99 -6.33 1.61
CA THR A 135 22.66 -7.63 1.62
C THR A 135 21.63 -8.66 2.04
N PRO A 136 21.11 -9.52 1.13
CA PRO A 136 20.31 -10.65 1.55
C PRO A 136 21.20 -11.54 2.45
N PRO A 137 20.77 -11.87 3.68
CA PRO A 137 21.50 -12.83 4.51
C PRO A 137 21.80 -14.11 3.72
N SER A 138 22.97 -14.72 3.96
CA SER A 138 23.39 -15.99 3.30
C SER A 138 22.39 -17.14 3.48
N ARG A 139 21.45 -16.99 4.42
CA ARG A 139 20.34 -17.90 4.75
C ARG A 139 19.14 -17.85 3.78
N TRP A 140 19.06 -16.93 2.81
CA TRP A 140 17.88 -16.76 1.93
C TRP A 140 17.71 -17.84 0.83
N ARG A 141 17.92 -19.12 1.15
CA ARG A 141 17.42 -20.25 0.34
C ARG A 141 16.15 -20.81 1.00
N PRO A 142 14.95 -20.38 0.59
CA PRO A 142 13.73 -20.97 1.13
C PRO A 142 13.60 -22.43 0.68
N SER A 143 13.05 -23.28 1.54
CA SER A 143 12.62 -24.63 1.18
C SER A 143 11.34 -24.62 0.33
N SER A 144 10.57 -23.52 0.34
CA SER A 144 9.38 -23.28 -0.50
C SER A 144 8.94 -21.81 -0.48
N ALA A 145 8.29 -21.33 -1.55
CA ALA A 145 7.67 -20.01 -1.61
C ALA A 145 6.14 -20.13 -1.55
N THR A 146 5.51 -19.44 -0.60
CA THR A 146 4.04 -19.41 -0.48
C THR A 146 3.55 -18.06 -0.98
N SER A 147 2.85 -18.06 -2.11
CA SER A 147 2.10 -16.89 -2.59
C SER A 147 0.84 -16.76 -1.74
N VAL A 148 0.69 -15.69 -0.98
CA VAL A 148 -0.56 -15.35 -0.31
C VAL A 148 -1.24 -14.27 -1.15
N ARG A 149 -2.31 -14.64 -1.87
CA ARG A 149 -3.19 -13.67 -2.54
C ARG A 149 -4.39 -13.39 -1.63
N TRP A 150 -4.74 -12.12 -1.51
CA TRP A 150 -5.95 -11.63 -0.87
C TRP A 150 -6.68 -10.73 -1.86
#